data_AF-A0A962TJ91-F1
#
_entry.id   AF-A0A962TJ91-F1
#
_cell.length_a   1.000
_cell.length_b   1.000
_cell.length_c   1.000
_cell.angle_alpha   90.00
_cell.angle_beta   90.00
_cell.angle_gamma   90.00
#
_symmetry.space_group_name_H-M   'P 1'
#
loop_
_entity.id
_entity.type
_entity.pdbx_description
1 polymer ?
#
loop_
_entity_poly.entity_id
_entity_poly.type
_entity_poly.pdbx_seq_one_letter_code
_entity_poly.pdbx_strand_id
1 'polypeptide(L)'
;MDPFHQWSSRSLHKGLCVSFIATLGCFLAVEATNRPLENAAAPFGILSLQFTGELSSALLILDSWGETARLHAAFNLGFDYLFLVVYALFLSAACS
;
A
#
# COMPACT_ATOMS: atom_id res chain seq x y z
N MET A 1 -7.13 18.18 18.93
CA MET A 1 -7.29 19.44 18.16
C MET A 1 -7.57 19.05 16.74
N ASP A 2 -8.70 19.47 16.19
CA ASP A 2 -9.04 19.17 14.80
C ASP A 2 -8.13 20.00 13.86
N PRO A 3 -7.25 19.37 13.05
CA PRO A 3 -6.36 20.07 12.14
C PRO A 3 -7.11 20.80 11.02
N PHE A 4 -8.37 20.42 10.75
CA PHE A 4 -9.20 20.96 9.67
C PHE A 4 -10.27 21.96 10.13
N HIS A 5 -10.27 22.38 11.39
CA HIS A 5 -11.29 23.29 11.94
C HIS A 5 -11.44 24.63 11.18
N GLN A 6 -10.42 25.06 10.43
CA GLN A 6 -10.43 26.30 9.65
C GLN A 6 -10.95 26.11 8.22
N TRP A 7 -11.18 24.86 7.79
CA TRP A 7 -11.59 24.57 6.42
C TRP A 7 -13.10 24.70 6.22
N SER A 8 -13.50 25.24 5.07
CA SER A 8 -14.91 25.26 4.67
C SER A 8 -15.40 23.84 4.34
N SER A 9 -16.71 23.56 4.54
CA SER A 9 -17.29 22.25 4.24
C SER A 9 -17.06 21.81 2.79
N ARG A 10 -17.03 22.75 1.82
CA ARG A 10 -16.72 22.45 0.42
C ARG A 10 -15.28 21.98 0.22
N SER A 11 -14.33 22.59 0.92
CA SER A 11 -12.91 22.20 0.86
C SER A 11 -12.70 20.82 1.49
N LEU A 12 -13.37 20.55 2.62
CA LEU A 12 -13.32 19.26 3.30
C LEU A 12 -13.87 18.13 2.42
N HIS A 13 -15.04 18.32 1.79
CA HIS A 13 -15.60 17.33 0.86
C HIS A 13 -14.68 17.03 -0.32
N LYS A 14 -14.06 18.07 -0.90
CA LYS A 14 -13.08 17.89 -1.98
C LYS A 14 -11.85 17.12 -1.49
N GLY A 15 -11.31 17.45 -0.33
CA GLY A 15 -10.19 16.74 0.28
C GLY A 15 -10.52 15.27 0.55
N LEU A 16 -11.73 15.00 1.02
CA LEU A 16 -12.24 13.65 1.27
C LEU A 16 -12.39 12.86 -0.05
N CYS A 17 -12.94 13.46 -1.11
CA CYS A 17 -12.99 12.83 -2.42
C CYS A 17 -11.60 12.54 -2.99
N VAL A 18 -10.66 13.49 -2.89
CA VAL A 18 -9.29 13.32 -3.40
C VAL A 18 -8.56 12.22 -2.64
N SER A 19 -8.63 12.23 -1.31
CA SER A 19 -7.98 11.21 -0.47
C SER A 19 -8.61 9.83 -0.64
N PHE A 20 -9.93 9.73 -0.86
CA PHE A 20 -10.60 8.49 -1.22
C PHE A 20 -10.10 7.93 -2.56
N ILE A 21 -10.05 8.76 -3.61
CA ILE A 21 -9.54 8.36 -4.93
C ILE A 21 -8.08 7.92 -4.83
N ALA A 22 -7.25 8.67 -4.09
CA ALA A 22 -5.85 8.32 -3.88
C ALA A 22 -5.69 6.99 -3.11
N THR A 23 -6.53 6.74 -2.10
CA THR A 23 -6.56 5.47 -1.34
C THR A 23 -6.88 4.30 -2.26
N LEU A 24 -7.93 4.44 -3.09
CA LEU A 24 -8.31 3.43 -4.07
C LEU A 24 -7.20 3.20 -5.11
N GLY A 25 -6.56 4.27 -5.57
CA GLY A 25 -5.42 4.20 -6.48
C GLY A 25 -4.23 3.43 -5.88
N CYS A 26 -3.90 3.67 -4.60
CA CYS A 26 -2.86 2.93 -3.89
C CYS A 26 -3.22 1.44 -3.79
N PHE A 27 -4.46 1.12 -3.42
CA PHE A 27 -4.92 -0.27 -3.32
C PHE A 27 -4.78 -1.02 -4.66
N LEU A 28 -5.19 -0.39 -5.76
CA LEU A 28 -5.04 -0.96 -7.11
C LEU A 28 -3.57 -1.10 -7.52
N ALA A 29 -2.71 -0.14 -7.15
CA ALA A 29 -1.28 -0.20 -7.45
C ALA A 29 -0.57 -1.31 -6.65
N VAL A 30 -0.92 -1.48 -5.37
CA VAL A 30 -0.45 -2.60 -4.54
C VAL A 30 -0.86 -3.92 -5.18
N GLU A 31 -2.14 -4.11 -5.50
CA GLU A 31 -2.62 -5.34 -6.13
C GLU A 31 -1.93 -5.62 -7.47
N ALA A 32 -1.80 -4.61 -8.34
CA ALA A 32 -1.16 -4.76 -9.65
C ALA A 32 0.33 -5.10 -9.54
N THR A 33 1.02 -4.58 -8.54
CA THR A 33 2.43 -4.89 -8.27
C THR A 33 2.62 -6.18 -7.46
N ASN A 34 1.59 -6.68 -6.79
CA ASN A 34 1.65 -7.94 -6.04
C ASN A 34 1.50 -9.17 -6.94
N ARG A 35 0.62 -9.14 -7.94
CA ARG A 35 0.38 -10.31 -8.83
C ARG A 35 1.66 -10.90 -9.45
N PRO A 36 2.63 -10.12 -9.94
CA PRO A 36 3.88 -10.66 -10.48
C PRO A 36 4.76 -11.38 -9.46
N LEU A 37 4.49 -11.20 -8.16
CA LEU A 37 5.22 -11.82 -7.05
C LEU A 37 4.66 -13.21 -6.69
N GLU A 38 3.45 -13.53 -7.15
CA GLU A 38 2.78 -14.79 -6.83
C GLU A 38 3.42 -15.96 -7.58
N ASN A 39 3.91 -16.93 -6.81
CA ASN A 39 4.47 -18.17 -7.36
C ASN A 39 4.42 -19.30 -6.31
N ALA A 40 5.03 -20.45 -6.61
CA ALA A 40 5.03 -21.61 -5.73
C ALA A 40 5.70 -21.37 -4.35
N ALA A 41 6.72 -20.51 -4.29
CA ALA A 41 7.39 -20.13 -3.04
C ALA A 41 6.67 -18.99 -2.31
N ALA A 42 5.99 -18.11 -3.05
CA ALA A 42 5.26 -16.95 -2.52
C ALA A 42 3.80 -16.94 -3.02
N PRO A 43 2.92 -17.81 -2.51
CA PRO A 43 1.53 -17.93 -3.00
C PRO A 43 0.67 -16.68 -2.76
N PHE A 44 1.10 -15.79 -1.85
CA PHE A 44 0.43 -14.52 -1.56
C PHE A 44 1.31 -13.32 -1.93
N GLY A 45 2.28 -13.51 -2.84
CA GLY A 45 3.19 -12.46 -3.30
C GLY A 45 4.02 -11.88 -2.15
N ILE A 46 4.01 -10.56 -2.01
CA ILE A 46 4.79 -9.85 -0.98
C ILE A 46 4.40 -10.30 0.43
N LEU A 47 3.14 -10.67 0.66
CA LEU A 47 2.66 -11.05 1.99
C LEU A 47 3.32 -12.35 2.45
N SER A 48 3.62 -13.27 1.54
CA SER A 48 4.38 -14.46 1.87
C SER A 48 5.74 -14.11 2.47
N LEU A 49 6.42 -13.08 1.95
CA LEU A 49 7.69 -12.60 2.51
C LEU A 49 7.50 -11.93 3.87
N GLN A 50 6.48 -11.09 4.02
CA GLN A 50 6.22 -10.34 5.26
C GLN A 50 5.83 -11.24 6.43
N PHE A 51 5.13 -12.35 6.16
CA PHE A 51 4.62 -13.27 7.19
C PHE A 51 5.42 -14.56 7.35
N THR A 52 6.55 -14.73 6.64
CA THR A 52 7.29 -15.99 6.67
C THR A 52 7.95 -16.28 8.02
N GLY A 53 8.32 -15.25 8.78
CA GLY A 53 8.86 -15.34 10.15
C GLY A 53 10.26 -15.99 10.27
N GLU A 54 10.74 -16.67 9.24
CA GLU A 54 12.01 -17.41 9.22
C GLU A 54 12.94 -16.94 8.10
N LEU A 55 14.25 -16.81 8.41
CA LEU A 55 15.24 -16.29 7.46
C LEU A 55 15.39 -17.21 6.24
N SER A 56 15.42 -18.53 6.42
CA SER A 56 15.57 -19.48 5.32
C SER A 56 14.42 -19.38 4.31
N SER A 57 13.21 -19.21 4.82
CA SER A 57 12.00 -19.10 4.01
C SER A 57 11.93 -17.74 3.29
N ALA A 58 12.35 -16.66 3.96
CA ALA A 58 12.49 -15.35 3.34
C ALA A 58 13.48 -15.36 2.15
N LEU A 59 14.63 -16.03 2.31
CA LEU A 59 15.62 -16.18 1.24
C LEU A 59 15.06 -17.00 0.07
N LEU A 60 14.35 -18.09 0.34
CA LEU A 60 13.70 -18.88 -0.71
C LEU A 60 12.68 -18.06 -1.52
N ILE A 61 11.91 -17.21 -0.85
CA ILE A 61 10.95 -16.30 -1.51
C ILE A 61 11.71 -15.27 -2.37
N LEU A 62 12.71 -14.60 -1.81
CA LEU A 62 13.50 -13.61 -2.54
C LEU A 62 14.21 -14.21 -3.75
N ASP A 63 14.75 -15.43 -3.63
CA ASP A 63 15.42 -16.14 -4.73
C ASP A 63 14.44 -16.63 -5.80
N SER A 64 13.16 -16.84 -5.45
CA SER A 64 12.10 -17.15 -6.42
C SER A 64 11.73 -15.95 -7.30
N TRP A 65 12.02 -14.72 -6.84
CA TRP A 65 11.74 -13.50 -7.59
C TRP A 65 12.94 -13.10 -8.44
N GLY A 66 12.74 -13.14 -9.76
CA GLY A 66 13.69 -12.54 -10.71
C GLY A 66 13.75 -11.01 -10.62
N GLU A 67 14.62 -10.39 -11.41
CA GLU A 67 14.90 -8.95 -11.37
C GLU A 67 13.63 -8.08 -11.48
N THR A 68 12.77 -8.36 -12.47
CA THR A 68 11.51 -7.63 -12.67
C THR A 68 10.56 -7.79 -11.49
N ALA A 69 10.43 -9.00 -10.93
CA ALA A 69 9.57 -9.24 -9.77
C ALA A 69 10.11 -8.48 -8.53
N ARG A 70 11.43 -8.42 -8.33
CA ARG A 70 12.02 -7.62 -7.25
C ARG A 70 11.75 -6.12 -7.40
N LEU A 71 11.72 -5.59 -8.64
CA LEU A 71 11.27 -4.21 -8.89
C LEU A 71 9.81 -4.01 -8.50
N HIS A 72 8.93 -4.94 -8.88
CA HIS A 72 7.53 -4.90 -8.46
C HIS A 72 7.39 -4.94 -6.92
N ALA A 73 8.17 -5.77 -6.22
CA ALA A 73 8.20 -5.82 -4.77
C ALA A 73 8.64 -4.49 -4.15
N ALA A 74 9.65 -3.82 -4.72
CA ALA A 74 10.10 -2.51 -4.26
C ALA A 74 9.02 -1.42 -4.43
N PHE A 75 8.33 -1.40 -5.58
CA PHE A 75 7.21 -0.48 -5.80
C PHE A 75 6.03 -0.79 -4.88
N ASN A 76 5.69 -2.06 -4.72
CA ASN A 76 4.63 -2.52 -3.83
C ASN A 76 4.85 -2.01 -2.39
N LEU A 77 6.06 -2.19 -1.87
CA LEU A 77 6.45 -1.68 -0.56
C LEU A 77 6.40 -0.14 -0.49
N GLY A 78 6.77 0.56 -1.57
CA GLY A 78 6.63 2.01 -1.66
C GLY A 78 5.17 2.47 -1.56
N PHE A 79 4.23 1.74 -2.20
CA PHE A 79 2.80 2.02 -2.11
C PHE A 79 2.24 1.74 -0.71
N ASP A 80 2.76 0.76 0.02
CA ASP A 80 2.36 0.51 1.42
C ASP A 80 2.61 1.76 2.29
N TYR A 81 3.79 2.38 2.18
CA TYR A 81 4.10 3.62 2.91
C TYR A 81 3.24 4.82 2.46
N LEU A 82 2.98 4.95 1.16
CA LEU A 82 2.12 6.00 0.63
C LEU A 82 0.68 5.84 1.15
N PHE A 83 0.18 4.61 1.19
CA PHE A 83 -1.15 4.29 1.68
C PHE A 83 -1.34 4.75 3.14
N LEU A 84 -0.35 4.55 4.01
CA LEU A 84 -0.42 5.01 5.41
C LEU A 84 -0.71 6.51 5.52
N VAL A 85 -0.04 7.33 4.71
CA VAL A 85 -0.21 8.79 4.73
C VAL A 85 -1.59 9.18 4.19
N VAL A 86 -1.96 8.65 3.02
CA VAL A 86 -3.22 9.00 2.35
C VAL A 86 -4.42 8.56 3.19
N TYR A 87 -4.36 7.36 3.75
CA TYR A 87 -5.42 6.80 4.58
C TYR A 87 -5.58 7.56 5.91
N ALA A 88 -4.48 7.94 6.56
CA ALA A 88 -4.53 8.75 7.77
C ALA A 88 -5.15 10.13 7.50
N LEU A 89 -4.83 10.77 6.36
CA LEU A 89 -5.44 12.03 5.95
C LEU A 89 -6.94 11.87 5.66
N PHE A 90 -7.34 10.78 4.99
CA PHE A 90 -8.74 10.47 4.73
C PHE A 90 -9.52 10.32 6.05
N LEU A 91 -9.03 9.51 6.98
CA LEU A 91 -9.67 9.31 8.29
C LEU A 91 -9.75 10.61 9.08
N SER A 92 -8.66 11.39 9.12
CA SER A 92 -8.66 12.67 9.82
C SER A 92 -9.68 13.63 9.22
N ALA A 93 -9.78 13.74 7.89
CA ALA A 93 -10.75 14.62 7.25
C ALA A 93 -12.20 14.10 7.35
N ALA A 94 -12.41 12.80 7.47
CA ALA A 94 -13.73 12.20 7.64
C ALA A 94 -14.31 12.36 9.06
N CYS A 95 -13.43 12.53 10.06
CA CYS A 95 -13.80 12.69 11.46
C CYS A 95 -13.78 14.15 11.96
N SER A 96 -13.45 15.11 11.08
CA SER A 96 -13.49 16.56 11.32
C SER A 96 -14.84 17.15 10.93
#